data_AF-A0A357CMS3-F1
#
_entry.id   AF-A0A357CMS3-F1
#
_cell.length_a   1.000
_cell.length_b   1.000
_cell.length_c   1.000
_cell.angle_alpha   90.00
_cell.angle_beta   90.00
_cell.angle_gamma   90.00
#
_symmetry.space_group_name_H-M   'P 1'
#
loop_
_entity.id
_entity.type
_entity.pdbx_description
1 polymer ?
#
loop_
_entity_poly.entity_id
_entity_poly.type
_entity_poly.pdbx_seq_one_letter_code
_entity_poly.pdbx_strand_id
1 'polypeptide(L)'
;MAGFNDLIAQEEIAVGEVIAYVDTYVGEVSRENAAKLALGLEQVQKDQLSAWQRLYEDSALQEEMAAVYQRHWSLDDLKQAEDETTRQIVAKTVASGYKVETAEGTFFPVIDYTFYQKYYEVMTADVRAYFTLMAVESEATPVKDAALMISWEEILRRAEAQEKFIEEYNTSTQVEPVRQLMERYITFALFGCNNTPLFSYDTKEMDPEAKEAFAAYIAKGSTGEFSALIKDYFEVLEKNDFRLTAEVEAYRKQ
;
A
#
# COMPACT_ATOMS: atom_id res chain seq x y z
N MET A 1 16.10 -8.31 -22.17
CA MET A 1 15.87 -6.88 -21.90
C MET A 1 15.51 -6.07 -23.14
N ALA A 2 16.23 -6.12 -24.27
CA ALA A 2 15.88 -5.31 -25.46
C ALA A 2 14.40 -5.48 -25.90
N GLY A 3 13.94 -6.72 -26.09
CA GLY A 3 12.54 -6.97 -26.46
C GLY A 3 11.50 -6.54 -25.42
N PHE A 4 11.87 -6.47 -24.13
CA PHE A 4 10.98 -5.93 -23.10
C PHE A 4 10.91 -4.40 -23.19
N ASN A 5 12.07 -3.75 -23.38
CA ASN A 5 12.13 -2.31 -23.55
C ASN A 5 11.36 -1.85 -24.80
N ASP A 6 11.46 -2.61 -25.90
CA ASP A 6 10.71 -2.35 -27.13
C ASP A 6 9.20 -2.53 -26.91
N LEU A 7 8.79 -3.52 -26.09
CA LEU A 7 7.40 -3.74 -25.72
C LEU A 7 6.84 -2.56 -24.91
N ILE A 8 7.52 -2.16 -23.84
CA ILE A 8 7.06 -1.07 -22.96
C ILE A 8 7.16 0.34 -23.57
N ALA A 9 7.82 0.47 -24.72
CA ALA A 9 7.94 1.73 -25.46
C ALA A 9 6.81 1.95 -26.49
N GLN A 10 5.88 1.01 -26.65
CA GLN A 10 4.75 1.15 -27.58
C GLN A 10 3.75 2.20 -27.08
N GLU A 11 3.19 2.99 -28.01
CA GLU A 11 2.21 4.04 -27.70
C GLU A 11 0.92 3.46 -27.08
N GLU A 12 0.47 2.33 -27.60
CA GLU A 12 -0.64 1.55 -27.06
C GLU A 12 -0.08 0.23 -26.52
N ILE A 13 -0.20 0.03 -25.21
CA ILE A 13 0.29 -1.17 -24.54
C ILE A 13 -0.78 -1.75 -23.64
N ALA A 14 -1.08 -3.05 -23.81
CA ALA A 14 -1.95 -3.76 -22.90
C ALA A 14 -1.15 -4.36 -21.75
N VAL A 15 -1.59 -4.13 -20.51
CA VAL A 15 -0.98 -4.73 -19.31
C VAL A 15 -0.86 -6.26 -19.45
N GLY A 16 -1.86 -6.91 -20.06
CA GLY A 16 -1.84 -8.34 -20.33
C GLY A 16 -0.70 -8.82 -21.23
N GLU A 17 -0.27 -8.01 -22.21
CA GLU A 17 0.88 -8.35 -23.09
C GLU A 17 2.20 -8.27 -22.32
N VAL A 18 2.32 -7.28 -21.43
CA VAL A 18 3.47 -7.16 -20.53
C VAL A 18 3.52 -8.31 -19.55
N ILE A 19 2.38 -8.67 -18.94
CA ILE A 19 2.27 -9.85 -18.06
C ILE A 19 2.70 -11.10 -18.80
N ALA A 20 2.18 -11.35 -20.00
CA ALA A 20 2.54 -12.53 -20.79
C ALA A 20 4.04 -12.58 -21.10
N TYR A 21 4.65 -11.43 -21.42
CA TYR A 21 6.10 -11.34 -21.61
C TYR A 21 6.85 -11.68 -20.32
N VAL A 22 6.48 -11.06 -19.20
CA VAL A 22 7.14 -11.31 -17.91
C VAL A 22 7.00 -12.79 -17.52
N ASP A 23 5.78 -13.35 -17.54
CA ASP A 23 5.52 -14.76 -17.24
C ASP A 23 6.37 -15.72 -18.09
N THR A 24 6.60 -15.38 -19.36
CA THR A 24 7.40 -16.20 -20.28
C THR A 24 8.89 -16.16 -19.97
N TYR A 25 9.43 -14.97 -19.62
CA TYR A 25 10.88 -14.76 -19.61
C TYR A 25 11.49 -14.54 -18.22
N VAL A 26 10.70 -14.28 -17.18
CA VAL A 26 11.21 -13.93 -15.85
C VAL A 26 12.07 -15.03 -15.21
N GLY A 27 11.80 -16.30 -15.52
CA GLY A 27 12.61 -17.44 -15.06
C GLY A 27 13.85 -17.74 -15.89
N GLU A 28 13.96 -17.16 -17.10
CA GLU A 28 15.01 -17.45 -18.08
C GLU A 28 16.14 -16.40 -18.09
N VAL A 29 15.96 -15.30 -17.35
CA VAL A 29 16.91 -14.18 -17.26
C VAL A 29 17.64 -14.19 -15.92
N SER A 30 18.71 -13.38 -15.79
CA SER A 30 19.37 -13.19 -14.49
C SER A 30 18.40 -12.58 -13.47
N ARG A 31 18.65 -12.77 -12.18
CA ARG A 31 17.80 -12.22 -11.11
C ARG A 31 17.62 -10.70 -11.20
N GLU A 32 18.67 -9.99 -11.59
CA GLU A 32 18.65 -8.54 -11.79
C GLU A 32 17.73 -8.15 -12.95
N ASN A 33 17.70 -8.95 -14.02
CA ASN A 33 16.79 -8.71 -15.14
C ASN A 33 15.37 -9.15 -14.80
N ALA A 34 15.17 -10.23 -14.05
CA ALA A 34 13.86 -10.63 -13.54
C ALA A 34 13.24 -9.53 -12.66
N ALA A 35 14.04 -8.95 -11.77
CA ALA A 35 13.67 -7.79 -10.98
C ALA A 35 13.25 -6.58 -11.85
N LYS A 36 14.03 -6.26 -12.90
CA LYS A 36 13.67 -5.19 -13.86
C LYS A 36 12.39 -5.48 -14.64
N LEU A 37 12.14 -6.73 -15.01
CA LEU A 37 10.90 -7.14 -15.68
C LEU A 37 9.69 -6.92 -14.76
N ALA A 38 9.79 -7.34 -13.49
CA ALA A 38 8.72 -7.16 -12.51
C ALA A 38 8.45 -5.68 -12.20
N LEU A 39 9.51 -4.88 -11.96
CA LEU A 39 9.37 -3.43 -11.74
C LEU A 39 8.84 -2.69 -12.98
N GLY A 40 9.22 -3.13 -14.18
CA GLY A 40 8.68 -2.57 -15.43
C GLY A 40 7.18 -2.87 -15.59
N LEU A 41 6.74 -4.08 -15.24
CA LEU A 41 5.31 -4.42 -15.20
C LEU A 41 4.56 -3.54 -14.19
N GLU A 42 5.12 -3.33 -12.99
CA GLU A 42 4.54 -2.47 -11.97
C GLU A 42 4.37 -1.04 -12.47
N GLN A 43 5.37 -0.50 -13.17
CA GLN A 43 5.29 0.82 -13.76
C GLN A 43 4.17 0.91 -14.81
N VAL A 44 4.07 -0.06 -15.72
CA VAL A 44 2.98 -0.10 -16.71
C VAL A 44 1.61 -0.20 -16.03
N GLN A 45 1.49 -0.98 -14.96
CA GLN A 45 0.24 -1.05 -14.18
C GLN A 45 -0.13 0.29 -13.54
N LYS A 46 0.86 1.01 -12.97
CA LYS A 46 0.66 2.35 -12.41
C LYS A 46 0.21 3.34 -13.48
N ASP A 47 0.86 3.34 -14.63
CA ASP A 47 0.57 4.26 -15.74
C ASP A 47 -0.84 4.02 -16.31
N GLN A 48 -1.25 2.75 -16.42
CA GLN A 48 -2.56 2.37 -16.95
C GLN A 48 -3.71 2.43 -15.92
N LEU A 49 -3.41 2.58 -14.62
CA LEU A 49 -4.42 2.53 -13.55
C LEU A 49 -5.54 3.57 -13.75
N SER A 50 -5.18 4.78 -14.21
CA SER A 50 -6.16 5.84 -14.47
C SER A 50 -7.15 5.49 -15.60
N ALA A 51 -6.72 4.74 -16.61
CA ALA A 51 -7.60 4.26 -17.67
C ALA A 51 -8.55 3.17 -17.15
N TRP A 52 -8.06 2.28 -16.29
CA TRP A 52 -8.87 1.29 -15.59
C TRP A 52 -9.90 1.92 -14.65
N GLN A 53 -9.52 2.95 -13.90
CA GLN A 53 -10.45 3.66 -13.02
C GLN A 53 -11.56 4.37 -13.80
N ARG A 54 -11.25 4.99 -14.95
CA ARG A 54 -12.27 5.57 -15.84
C ARG A 54 -13.28 4.57 -16.36
N LEU A 55 -12.88 3.31 -16.58
CA LEU A 55 -13.81 2.25 -16.97
C LEU A 55 -14.85 1.98 -15.87
N TYR A 56 -14.45 2.12 -14.60
CA TYR A 56 -15.33 1.95 -13.45
C TYR A 56 -16.25 3.15 -13.18
N GLU A 57 -16.06 4.29 -13.85
CA GLU A 57 -16.96 5.45 -13.72
C GLU A 57 -18.32 5.24 -14.41
N ASP A 58 -18.49 4.16 -15.18
CA ASP A 58 -19.77 3.80 -15.80
C ASP A 58 -20.84 3.49 -14.75
N SER A 59 -21.96 4.19 -14.82
CA SER A 59 -23.01 4.11 -13.80
C SER A 59 -23.74 2.76 -13.80
N ALA A 60 -23.93 2.13 -14.97
CA ALA A 60 -24.57 0.82 -15.04
C ALA A 60 -23.69 -0.27 -14.42
N LEU A 61 -22.37 -0.19 -14.64
CA LEU A 61 -21.40 -1.04 -13.97
C LEU A 61 -21.40 -0.84 -12.45
N GLN A 62 -21.40 0.41 -11.96
CA GLN A 62 -21.45 0.70 -10.52
C GLN A 62 -22.73 0.18 -9.87
N GLU A 63 -23.89 0.37 -10.51
CA GLU A 63 -25.18 -0.13 -10.01
C GLU A 63 -25.21 -1.66 -9.93
N GLU A 64 -24.72 -2.36 -10.97
CA GLU A 64 -24.66 -3.82 -10.96
C GLU A 64 -23.66 -4.34 -9.92
N MET A 65 -22.47 -3.72 -9.81
CA MET A 65 -21.50 -4.06 -8.77
C MET A 65 -22.07 -3.85 -7.37
N ALA A 66 -22.81 -2.77 -7.13
CA ALA A 66 -23.48 -2.53 -5.86
C ALA A 66 -24.52 -3.60 -5.56
N ALA A 67 -25.35 -3.98 -6.55
CA ALA A 67 -26.37 -5.01 -6.40
C ALA A 67 -25.77 -6.40 -6.09
N VAL A 68 -24.62 -6.73 -6.69
CA VAL A 68 -23.89 -7.98 -6.38
C VAL A 68 -23.25 -7.90 -5.00
N TYR A 69 -22.51 -6.83 -4.72
CA TYR A 69 -21.79 -6.63 -3.45
C TYR A 69 -22.73 -6.67 -2.23
N GLN A 70 -23.89 -6.01 -2.30
CA GLN A 70 -24.84 -5.93 -1.18
C GLN A 70 -25.47 -7.28 -0.77
N ARG A 71 -25.33 -8.34 -1.58
CA ARG A 71 -25.84 -9.68 -1.25
C ARG A 71 -25.13 -10.26 -0.03
N HIS A 72 -23.81 -10.11 0.04
CA HIS A 72 -22.98 -10.66 1.12
C HIS A 72 -21.91 -9.71 1.65
N TRP A 73 -21.86 -8.47 1.17
CA TRP A 73 -20.82 -7.47 1.48
C TRP A 73 -19.41 -7.96 1.12
N SER A 74 -19.31 -8.62 -0.04
CA SER A 74 -18.10 -9.28 -0.50
C SER A 74 -17.73 -8.82 -1.92
N LEU A 75 -16.52 -8.31 -2.08
CA LEU A 75 -15.97 -7.95 -3.39
C LEU A 75 -15.66 -9.20 -4.24
N ASP A 76 -15.46 -10.35 -3.61
CA ASP A 76 -15.22 -11.61 -4.32
C ASP A 76 -16.44 -12.07 -5.12
N ASP A 77 -17.65 -11.68 -4.69
CA ASP A 77 -18.90 -12.03 -5.39
C ASP A 77 -18.98 -11.40 -6.78
N LEU A 78 -18.27 -10.28 -7.00
CA LEU A 78 -18.20 -9.63 -8.32
C LEU A 78 -17.63 -10.56 -9.40
N LYS A 79 -16.81 -11.54 -9.02
CA LYS A 79 -16.28 -12.57 -9.95
C LYS A 79 -17.36 -13.51 -10.47
N GLN A 80 -18.50 -13.59 -9.77
CA GLN A 80 -19.63 -14.46 -10.06
C GLN A 80 -20.90 -13.67 -10.44
N ALA A 81 -20.75 -12.40 -10.84
CA ALA A 81 -21.87 -11.59 -11.30
C ALA A 81 -22.64 -12.29 -12.44
N GLU A 82 -23.97 -12.22 -12.35
CA GLU A 82 -24.88 -12.77 -13.37
C GLU A 82 -24.77 -11.98 -14.67
N ASP A 83 -24.64 -10.66 -14.58
CA ASP A 83 -24.32 -9.80 -15.72
C ASP A 83 -22.95 -10.18 -16.31
N GLU A 84 -22.99 -10.64 -17.55
CA GLU A 84 -21.81 -11.02 -18.33
C GLU A 84 -20.83 -9.85 -18.50
N THR A 85 -21.32 -8.62 -18.67
CA THR A 85 -20.48 -7.43 -18.85
C THR A 85 -19.66 -7.17 -17.59
N THR A 86 -20.33 -7.11 -16.44
CA THR A 86 -19.69 -6.92 -15.13
C THR A 86 -18.68 -8.03 -14.85
N ARG A 87 -19.05 -9.29 -15.06
CA ARG A 87 -18.15 -10.44 -14.88
C ARG A 87 -16.93 -10.38 -15.79
N GLN A 88 -17.09 -9.98 -17.06
CA GLN A 88 -15.97 -9.82 -17.99
C GLN A 88 -15.04 -8.67 -17.59
N ILE A 89 -15.58 -7.54 -17.14
CA ILE A 89 -14.78 -6.41 -16.67
C ILE A 89 -13.96 -6.81 -15.46
N VAL A 90 -14.59 -7.41 -14.44
CA VAL A 90 -13.90 -7.91 -13.24
C VAL A 90 -12.83 -8.93 -13.59
N ALA A 91 -13.13 -9.88 -14.47
CA ALA A 91 -12.15 -10.88 -14.91
C ALA A 91 -10.94 -10.23 -15.61
N LYS A 92 -11.15 -9.24 -16.47
CA LYS A 92 -10.06 -8.51 -17.14
C LYS A 92 -9.25 -7.65 -16.17
N THR A 93 -9.91 -7.01 -15.19
CA THR A 93 -9.25 -6.27 -14.09
C THR A 93 -8.29 -7.19 -13.34
N VAL A 94 -8.77 -8.36 -12.90
CA VAL A 94 -7.96 -9.36 -12.17
C VAL A 94 -6.84 -9.94 -13.05
N ALA A 95 -7.12 -10.29 -14.30
CA ALA A 95 -6.12 -10.79 -15.23
C ALA A 95 -5.02 -9.77 -15.54
N SER A 96 -5.30 -8.48 -15.35
CA SER A 96 -4.33 -7.38 -15.51
C SER A 96 -3.56 -7.07 -14.22
N GLY A 97 -3.71 -7.89 -13.18
CA GLY A 97 -3.03 -7.75 -11.89
C GLY A 97 -3.54 -6.60 -11.02
N TYR A 98 -4.80 -6.21 -11.23
CA TYR A 98 -5.52 -5.31 -10.32
C TYR A 98 -6.53 -6.11 -9.49
N LYS A 99 -6.99 -5.51 -8.39
CA LYS A 99 -8.15 -5.97 -7.64
C LYS A 99 -9.17 -4.85 -7.54
N VAL A 100 -10.43 -5.22 -7.31
CA VAL A 100 -11.48 -4.24 -7.04
C VAL A 100 -11.45 -3.88 -5.56
N GLU A 101 -11.55 -2.60 -5.26
CA GLU A 101 -11.78 -2.05 -3.93
C GLU A 101 -13.06 -1.23 -3.93
N THR A 102 -13.56 -0.91 -2.74
CA THR A 102 -14.63 0.06 -2.57
C THR A 102 -14.36 1.04 -1.44
N ALA A 103 -14.80 2.28 -1.64
CA ALA A 103 -14.88 3.33 -0.64
C ALA A 103 -16.17 4.12 -0.88
N GLU A 104 -16.91 4.42 0.19
CA GLU A 104 -18.18 5.17 0.12
C GLU A 104 -19.21 4.61 -0.89
N GLY A 105 -19.16 3.29 -1.14
CA GLY A 105 -20.06 2.62 -2.09
C GLY A 105 -19.67 2.77 -3.56
N THR A 106 -18.58 3.46 -3.87
CA THR A 106 -17.98 3.49 -5.22
C THR A 106 -16.95 2.37 -5.35
N PHE A 107 -17.01 1.62 -6.45
CA PHE A 107 -16.05 0.56 -6.78
C PHE A 107 -14.98 1.08 -7.72
N PHE A 108 -13.73 0.69 -7.50
CA PHE A 108 -12.62 1.09 -8.35
C PHE A 108 -11.50 0.06 -8.31
N PRO A 109 -10.71 -0.08 -9.39
CA PRO A 109 -9.55 -0.94 -9.39
C PRO A 109 -8.37 -0.28 -8.65
N VAL A 110 -7.57 -1.11 -8.01
CA VAL A 110 -6.24 -0.79 -7.45
C VAL A 110 -5.27 -1.90 -7.83
N ILE A 111 -3.96 -1.63 -7.79
CA ILE A 111 -2.95 -2.68 -8.04
C ILE A 111 -3.03 -3.74 -6.94
N ASP A 112 -3.10 -5.00 -7.34
CA ASP A 112 -2.98 -6.13 -6.43
C ASP A 112 -1.50 -6.51 -6.32
N TYR A 113 -0.82 -6.06 -5.27
CA TYR A 113 0.60 -6.36 -5.11
C TYR A 113 0.87 -7.83 -4.74
N THR A 114 -0.15 -8.58 -4.31
CA THR A 114 -0.01 -10.04 -4.11
C THR A 114 0.21 -10.76 -5.45
N PHE A 115 -0.19 -10.15 -6.57
CA PHE A 115 0.08 -10.65 -7.93
C PHE A 115 1.56 -10.91 -8.19
N TYR A 116 2.47 -10.16 -7.55
CA TYR A 116 3.92 -10.30 -7.74
C TYR A 116 4.53 -11.51 -7.01
N GLN A 117 3.79 -12.15 -6.09
CA GLN A 117 4.29 -13.28 -5.29
C GLN A 117 4.77 -14.43 -6.17
N LYS A 118 4.14 -14.65 -7.35
CA LYS A 118 4.56 -15.69 -8.31
C LYS A 118 5.98 -15.49 -8.86
N TYR A 119 6.56 -14.30 -8.74
CA TYR A 119 7.92 -13.98 -9.22
C TYR A 119 8.97 -13.97 -8.11
N TYR A 120 8.59 -14.13 -6.84
CA TYR A 120 9.50 -13.87 -5.71
C TYR A 120 10.79 -14.69 -5.78
N GLU A 121 10.72 -15.97 -6.15
CA GLU A 121 11.89 -16.84 -6.13
C GLU A 121 12.96 -16.49 -7.17
N VAL A 122 12.58 -15.78 -8.24
CA VAL A 122 13.47 -15.48 -9.37
C VAL A 122 14.01 -14.05 -9.36
N MET A 123 13.53 -13.17 -8.48
CA MET A 123 14.01 -11.79 -8.34
C MET A 123 15.11 -11.65 -7.27
N THR A 124 15.81 -10.51 -7.32
CA THR A 124 16.78 -10.10 -6.29
C THR A 124 16.09 -9.91 -4.93
N ALA A 125 16.85 -10.04 -3.85
CA ALA A 125 16.31 -10.00 -2.48
C ALA A 125 15.66 -8.66 -2.15
N ASP A 126 16.26 -7.56 -2.61
CA ASP A 126 15.74 -6.20 -2.42
C ASP A 126 14.38 -6.01 -3.11
N VAL A 127 14.24 -6.39 -4.38
CA VAL A 127 12.96 -6.24 -5.09
C VAL A 127 11.89 -7.18 -4.53
N ARG A 128 12.27 -8.37 -4.05
CA ARG A 128 11.37 -9.27 -3.30
C ARG A 128 10.86 -8.62 -2.01
N ALA A 129 11.77 -8.03 -1.23
CA ALA A 129 11.42 -7.35 0.00
C ALA A 129 10.52 -6.13 -0.27
N TYR A 130 10.79 -5.37 -1.32
CA TYR A 130 9.95 -4.26 -1.77
C TYR A 130 8.52 -4.73 -2.07
N PHE A 131 8.35 -5.73 -2.93
CA PHE A 131 7.02 -6.24 -3.25
C PHE A 131 6.33 -6.91 -2.06
N THR A 132 7.08 -7.45 -1.10
CA THR A 132 6.52 -7.96 0.16
C THR A 132 5.91 -6.84 1.00
N LEU A 133 6.60 -5.69 1.11
CA LEU A 133 6.04 -4.50 1.78
C LEU A 133 4.79 -4.00 1.05
N MET A 134 4.84 -3.89 -0.27
CA MET A 134 3.71 -3.39 -1.05
C MET A 134 2.51 -4.35 -1.04
N ALA A 135 2.74 -5.67 -0.93
CA ALA A 135 1.66 -6.65 -0.75
C ALA A 135 0.88 -6.39 0.55
N VAL A 136 1.58 -6.13 1.66
CA VAL A 136 0.96 -5.76 2.94
C VAL A 136 0.14 -4.46 2.81
N GLU A 137 0.65 -3.45 2.10
CA GLU A 137 -0.10 -2.22 1.81
C GLU A 137 -1.36 -2.48 0.98
N SER A 138 -1.27 -3.38 0.01
CA SER A 138 -2.37 -3.72 -0.89
C SER A 138 -3.44 -4.52 -0.15
N GLU A 139 -3.08 -5.57 0.60
CA GLU A 139 -4.02 -6.44 1.32
C GLU A 139 -4.79 -5.68 2.41
N ALA A 140 -4.11 -4.77 3.11
CA ALA A 140 -4.72 -3.97 4.15
C ALA A 140 -4.36 -2.50 3.95
N THR A 141 -5.22 -1.81 3.19
CA THR A 141 -5.11 -0.37 2.91
C THR A 141 -5.08 0.40 4.23
N PRO A 142 -4.04 1.21 4.52
CA PRO A 142 -3.90 1.84 5.83
C PRO A 142 -4.84 3.02 6.06
N VAL A 143 -5.29 3.68 4.99
CA VAL A 143 -6.16 4.88 5.06
C VAL A 143 -7.31 4.80 4.05
N LYS A 144 -8.55 5.02 4.50
CA LYS A 144 -9.73 5.24 3.65
C LYS A 144 -10.54 6.40 4.24
N ASP A 145 -11.07 7.27 3.38
CA ASP A 145 -11.80 8.49 3.79
C ASP A 145 -11.13 9.25 4.95
N ALA A 146 -9.83 9.55 4.78
CA ALA A 146 -8.99 10.22 5.78
C ALA A 146 -9.05 9.61 7.20
N ALA A 147 -9.36 8.32 7.32
CA ALA A 147 -9.35 7.52 8.54
C ALA A 147 -8.32 6.39 8.43
N LEU A 148 -7.62 6.11 9.53
CA LEU A 148 -6.79 4.92 9.71
C LEU A 148 -7.70 3.70 9.74
N MET A 149 -7.44 2.76 8.86
CA MET A 149 -8.17 1.48 8.75
C MET A 149 -7.44 0.33 9.43
N ILE A 150 -6.23 0.60 9.91
CA ILE A 150 -5.35 -0.35 10.62
C ILE A 150 -5.01 0.20 12.00
N SER A 151 -4.66 -0.68 12.92
CA SER A 151 -4.34 -0.30 14.30
C SER A 151 -3.06 0.51 14.40
N TRP A 152 -2.90 1.26 15.50
CA TRP A 152 -1.65 1.93 15.85
C TRP A 152 -0.46 0.96 15.95
N GLU A 153 -0.65 -0.26 16.44
CA GLU A 153 0.40 -1.29 16.44
C GLU A 153 0.84 -1.65 15.02
N GLU A 154 -0.10 -1.80 14.09
CA GLU A 154 0.20 -2.12 12.70
C GLU A 154 0.94 -0.96 11.99
N ILE A 155 0.59 0.29 12.30
CA ILE A 155 1.33 1.48 11.82
C ILE A 155 2.80 1.40 12.26
N LEU A 156 3.07 1.18 13.54
CA LEU A 156 4.44 1.08 14.07
C LEU A 156 5.20 -0.10 13.47
N ARG A 157 4.54 -1.26 13.32
CA ARG A 157 5.14 -2.47 12.75
C ARG A 157 5.53 -2.27 11.28
N ARG A 158 4.67 -1.64 10.48
CA ARG A 158 4.95 -1.36 9.07
C ARG A 158 6.06 -0.33 8.90
N ALA A 159 6.07 0.72 9.72
CA ALA A 159 7.16 1.70 9.73
C ALA A 159 8.52 1.05 10.06
N GLU A 160 8.57 0.17 11.06
CA GLU A 160 9.79 -0.58 11.40
C GLU A 160 10.24 -1.51 10.26
N ALA A 161 9.30 -2.16 9.56
CA ALA A 161 9.63 -2.99 8.40
C ALA A 161 10.17 -2.16 7.22
N GLN A 162 9.66 -0.95 7.02
CA GLN A 162 10.15 -0.01 6.01
C GLN A 162 11.54 0.52 6.34
N GLU A 163 11.80 0.85 7.62
CA GLU A 163 13.14 1.22 8.09
C GLU A 163 14.16 0.10 7.84
N LYS A 164 13.84 -1.14 8.24
CA LYS A 164 14.70 -2.32 8.00
C LYS A 164 15.03 -2.50 6.52
N PHE A 165 14.04 -2.30 5.63
CA PHE A 165 14.28 -2.33 4.20
C PHE A 165 15.30 -1.26 3.77
N ILE A 166 15.14 -0.02 4.25
CA ILE A 166 16.00 1.10 3.88
C ILE A 166 17.43 0.86 4.37
N GLU A 167 17.61 0.32 5.57
CA GLU A 167 18.93 -0.02 6.13
C GLU A 167 19.61 -1.16 5.36
N GLU A 168 18.90 -2.27 5.14
CA GLU A 168 19.42 -3.49 4.51
C GLU A 168 19.67 -3.30 3.01
N TYR A 169 18.79 -2.56 2.33
CA TYR A 169 18.78 -2.39 0.88
C TYR A 169 19.01 -0.93 0.46
N ASN A 170 19.91 -0.23 1.14
CA ASN A 170 20.20 1.20 0.91
C ASN A 170 20.71 1.55 -0.52
N THR A 171 21.18 0.57 -1.30
CA THR A 171 21.56 0.74 -2.71
C THR A 171 20.51 0.25 -3.70
N SER A 172 19.36 -0.23 -3.24
CA SER A 172 18.28 -0.70 -4.12
C SER A 172 17.69 0.46 -4.90
N THR A 173 17.19 0.19 -6.11
CA THR A 173 16.41 1.16 -6.87
C THR A 173 15.08 1.51 -6.18
N GLN A 174 14.63 0.70 -5.23
CA GLN A 174 13.37 0.88 -4.51
C GLN A 174 13.53 1.59 -3.16
N VAL A 175 14.74 2.04 -2.79
CA VAL A 175 14.97 2.72 -1.49
C VAL A 175 14.17 4.02 -1.38
N GLU A 176 14.15 4.86 -2.42
CA GLU A 176 13.42 6.14 -2.36
C GLU A 176 11.89 5.96 -2.30
N PRO A 177 11.27 5.06 -3.10
CA PRO A 177 9.86 4.70 -2.89
C PRO A 177 9.53 4.25 -1.47
N VAL A 178 10.39 3.45 -0.83
CA VAL A 178 10.16 2.98 0.55
C VAL A 178 10.39 4.10 1.57
N ARG A 179 11.32 5.04 1.33
CA ARG A 179 11.45 6.25 2.18
C ARG A 179 10.19 7.11 2.15
N GLN A 180 9.62 7.35 0.98
CA GLN A 180 8.35 8.09 0.86
C GLN A 180 7.20 7.37 1.59
N LEU A 181 7.19 6.04 1.53
CA LEU A 181 6.25 5.24 2.31
C LEU A 181 6.49 5.43 3.82
N MET A 182 7.73 5.36 4.27
CA MET A 182 8.12 5.56 5.68
C MET A 182 7.76 6.96 6.20
N GLU A 183 8.00 8.01 5.43
CA GLU A 183 7.59 9.39 5.78
C GLU A 183 6.08 9.49 6.03
N ARG A 184 5.28 8.78 5.21
CA ARG A 184 3.83 8.71 5.40
C ARG A 184 3.46 7.98 6.70
N TYR A 185 4.15 6.90 7.03
CA TYR A 185 3.92 6.16 8.27
C TYR A 185 4.40 6.91 9.52
N ILE A 186 5.49 7.67 9.42
CA ILE A 186 5.89 8.62 10.46
C ILE A 186 4.79 9.66 10.67
N THR A 187 4.24 10.22 9.59
CA THR A 187 3.11 11.16 9.67
C THR A 187 1.91 10.52 10.38
N PHE A 188 1.56 9.27 10.02
CA PHE A 188 0.49 8.56 10.71
C PHE A 188 0.78 8.39 12.19
N ALA A 189 1.97 7.96 12.58
CA ALA A 189 2.34 7.78 13.98
C ALA A 189 2.28 9.10 14.77
N LEU A 190 2.72 10.23 14.20
CA LEU A 190 2.77 11.50 14.92
C LEU A 190 1.43 12.26 14.93
N PHE A 191 0.60 12.08 13.91
CA PHE A 191 -0.61 12.89 13.72
C PHE A 191 -1.91 12.09 13.68
N GLY A 192 -1.88 10.82 13.29
CA GLY A 192 -3.06 10.08 12.83
C GLY A 192 -3.55 10.56 11.47
N CYS A 193 -4.84 10.42 11.22
CA CYS A 193 -5.52 11.01 10.06
C CYS A 193 -6.68 11.92 10.51
N ASN A 194 -7.27 12.71 9.61
CA ASN A 194 -8.30 13.68 10.00
C ASN A 194 -9.50 13.05 10.74
N ASN A 195 -9.97 11.89 10.29
CA ASN A 195 -11.13 11.21 10.90
C ASN A 195 -10.71 10.25 12.03
N THR A 196 -9.41 10.07 12.25
CA THR A 196 -8.82 9.22 13.31
C THR A 196 -7.54 9.90 13.83
N PRO A 197 -7.66 11.11 14.40
CA PRO A 197 -6.48 11.87 14.78
C PRO A 197 -5.82 11.23 16.00
N LEU A 198 -4.50 11.35 16.12
CA LEU A 198 -3.79 10.91 17.32
C LEU A 198 -4.29 11.62 18.58
N PHE A 199 -4.76 12.87 18.44
CA PHE A 199 -5.31 13.64 19.54
C PHE A 199 -6.75 14.03 19.25
N SER A 200 -7.61 13.88 20.25
CA SER A 200 -8.98 14.37 20.21
C SER A 200 -9.03 15.86 19.86
N TYR A 201 -9.89 16.22 18.91
CA TYR A 201 -10.09 17.62 18.55
C TYR A 201 -10.63 18.45 19.71
N ASP A 202 -11.46 17.86 20.58
CA ASP A 202 -12.14 18.55 21.68
C ASP A 202 -11.28 18.62 22.94
N THR A 203 -10.76 17.48 23.39
CA THR A 203 -10.06 17.40 24.70
C THR A 203 -8.55 17.58 24.57
N LYS A 204 -8.03 17.49 23.34
CA LYS A 204 -6.58 17.45 23.04
C LYS A 204 -5.87 16.26 23.67
N GLU A 205 -6.59 15.26 24.18
CA GLU A 205 -6.01 14.06 24.75
C GLU A 205 -5.60 13.09 23.64
N MET A 206 -4.46 12.43 23.83
CA MET A 206 -4.00 11.36 22.96
C MET A 206 -4.99 10.19 22.98
N ASP A 207 -5.17 9.57 21.82
CA ASP A 207 -5.87 8.30 21.68
C ASP A 207 -5.27 7.25 22.65
N PRO A 208 -6.10 6.64 23.53
CA PRO A 208 -5.62 5.68 24.50
C PRO A 208 -5.04 4.40 23.85
N GLU A 209 -5.60 3.95 22.72
CA GLU A 209 -5.07 2.79 21.97
C GLU A 209 -3.71 3.10 21.37
N ALA A 210 -3.50 4.33 20.88
CA ALA A 210 -2.20 4.78 20.40
C ALA A 210 -1.16 4.81 21.53
N LYS A 211 -1.54 5.34 22.69
CA LYS A 211 -0.67 5.39 23.88
C LYS A 211 -0.24 3.98 24.31
N GLU A 212 -1.17 3.03 24.34
CA GLU A 212 -0.86 1.64 24.66
C GLU A 212 0.06 0.99 23.62
N ALA A 213 -0.21 1.20 22.33
CA ALA A 213 0.62 0.69 21.24
C ALA A 213 2.05 1.23 21.30
N PHE A 214 2.22 2.52 21.61
CA PHE A 214 3.54 3.16 21.72
C PHE A 214 4.32 2.59 22.90
N ALA A 215 3.69 2.50 24.07
CA ALA A 215 4.31 1.91 25.26
C ALA A 215 4.73 0.45 25.00
N ALA A 216 3.87 -0.35 24.36
CA ALA A 216 4.17 -1.73 24.02
C ALA A 216 5.32 -1.83 23.00
N TYR A 217 5.34 -0.97 21.99
CA TYR A 217 6.41 -0.91 20.99
C TYR A 217 7.76 -0.54 21.62
N ILE A 218 7.79 0.45 22.52
CA ILE A 218 9.01 0.83 23.25
C ILE A 218 9.49 -0.32 24.14
N ALA A 219 8.58 -0.99 24.85
CA ALA A 219 8.90 -2.12 25.72
C ALA A 219 9.49 -3.34 24.97
N LYS A 220 9.14 -3.53 23.70
CA LYS A 220 9.76 -4.57 22.83
C LYS A 220 11.26 -4.34 22.63
N GLY A 221 11.77 -3.12 22.87
CA GLY A 221 13.20 -2.83 22.81
C GLY A 221 13.76 -2.73 21.40
N SER A 222 12.93 -2.39 20.41
CA SER A 222 13.37 -2.15 19.04
C SER A 222 14.48 -1.09 18.97
N THR A 223 15.30 -1.18 17.94
CA THR A 223 16.41 -0.27 17.62
C THR A 223 16.21 0.29 16.22
N GLY A 224 16.79 1.45 15.94
CA GLY A 224 16.61 2.18 14.67
C GLY A 224 16.24 3.64 14.92
N GLU A 225 16.30 4.47 13.88
CA GLU A 225 15.95 5.89 13.92
C GLU A 225 14.45 6.07 14.21
N PHE A 226 13.58 5.25 13.63
CA PHE A 226 12.14 5.27 13.90
C PHE A 226 11.83 4.87 15.34
N SER A 227 12.51 3.85 15.87
CA SER A 227 12.34 3.48 17.27
C SER A 227 12.82 4.59 18.22
N ALA A 228 13.92 5.26 17.90
CA ALA A 228 14.39 6.43 18.64
C ALA A 228 13.37 7.57 18.57
N LEU A 229 12.85 7.89 17.38
CA LEU A 229 11.80 8.91 17.18
C LEU A 229 10.57 8.66 18.06
N ILE A 230 10.08 7.41 18.12
CA ILE A 230 8.90 7.06 18.92
C ILE A 230 9.20 7.16 20.42
N LYS A 231 10.41 6.77 20.87
CA LYS A 231 10.82 6.91 22.28
C LYS A 231 10.89 8.38 22.68
N ASP A 232 11.61 9.19 21.90
CA ASP A 232 11.76 10.62 22.14
C ASP A 232 10.40 11.33 22.13
N TYR A 233 9.52 10.97 21.21
CA TYR A 233 8.17 11.52 21.16
C TYR A 233 7.35 11.11 22.38
N PHE A 234 7.42 9.84 22.81
CA PHE A 234 6.70 9.35 23.98
C PHE A 234 7.14 10.06 25.27
N GLU A 235 8.42 10.38 25.43
CA GLU A 235 8.91 11.18 26.56
C GLU A 235 8.31 12.60 26.56
N VAL A 236 8.21 13.23 25.39
CA VAL A 236 7.55 14.55 25.25
C VAL A 236 6.06 14.45 25.57
N LEU A 237 5.39 13.37 25.15
CA LEU A 237 3.98 13.10 25.47
C LEU A 237 3.79 12.90 26.98
N GLU A 238 4.62 12.11 27.64
CA GLU A 238 4.57 11.86 29.08
C GLU A 238 4.72 13.16 29.89
N LYS A 239 5.70 14.01 29.53
CA LYS A 239 5.92 15.32 30.16
C LYS A 239 4.70 16.25 30.04
N ASN A 240 3.90 16.07 28.99
CA ASN A 240 2.74 16.89 28.67
C ASN A 240 1.40 16.19 29.01
N ASP A 241 1.43 15.21 29.93
CA ASP A 241 0.25 14.45 30.38
C ASP A 241 -0.56 13.84 29.22
N PHE A 242 0.13 13.47 28.13
CA PHE A 242 -0.44 12.94 26.89
C PHE A 242 -1.49 13.86 26.26
N ARG A 243 -1.27 15.18 26.34
CA ARG A 243 -2.10 16.20 25.69
C ARG A 243 -1.36 16.92 24.58
N LEU A 244 -2.09 17.33 23.55
CA LEU A 244 -1.57 18.19 22.48
C LEU A 244 -1.36 19.62 22.99
N THR A 245 -0.19 19.85 23.57
CA THR A 245 0.29 21.18 23.97
C THR A 245 1.10 21.84 22.85
N ALA A 246 1.52 23.10 23.05
CA ALA A 246 2.42 23.76 22.11
C ALA A 246 3.79 23.07 21.97
N GLU A 247 4.28 22.40 23.03
CA GLU A 247 5.53 21.64 23.00
C GLU A 247 5.38 20.38 22.13
N VAL A 248 4.30 19.62 22.34
CA VAL A 248 3.97 18.45 21.52
C VAL A 248 3.75 18.85 20.06
N GLU A 249 3.00 19.93 19.81
CA GLU A 249 2.78 20.46 18.45
C GLU A 249 4.10 20.88 17.78
N ALA A 250 5.02 21.48 18.53
CA ALA A 250 6.33 21.87 18.01
C ALA A 250 7.18 20.64 17.67
N TYR A 251 7.17 19.59 18.51
CA TYR A 251 7.88 18.34 18.22
C TYR A 251 7.45 17.72 16.90
N ARG A 252 6.12 17.64 16.66
CA ARG A 252 5.59 17.01 15.45
C ARG A 252 5.95 17.73 14.14
N LYS A 253 6.39 18.99 14.21
CA LYS A 253 6.68 19.86 13.05
C LYS A 253 8.17 20.03 12.75
N GLN A 254 9.04 19.33 13.47
CA GLN A 254 10.49 19.43 13.31
C GLN A 254 10.97 18.82 11.99
#